data_AF-A0A7S0HH66-F1
#
_entry.id   AF-A0A7S0HH66-F1
#
_cell.length_a   1.000
_cell.length_b   1.000
_cell.length_c   1.000
_cell.angle_alpha   90.00
_cell.angle_beta   90.00
_cell.angle_gamma   90.00
#
_symmetry.space_group_name_H-M   'P 1'
#
loop_
_entity.id
_entity.type
_entity.pdbx_description
1 polymer ?
#
loop_
_entity_poly.entity_id
_entity_poly.type
_entity_poly.pdbx_seq_one_letter_code
_entity_poly.pdbx_strand_id
1 'polypeptide(L)'
;PLGKEEFIRVFGSFSLDQAMPDLKENYWGFTVDPLEPNRVWWWSRPSGTHTGPLMFPPPTVIPPTGIKVQWPVQAQSMLFNEAGQCYQLTVGYPCDRQIGNTGGLGAVFGLLHAIKKPLPFKEA
;
A
#
# COMPACT_ATOMS: atom_id res chain seq x y z
N PRO A 1 -5.10 2.32 -14.48
CA PRO A 1 -4.25 3.39 -13.87
C PRO A 1 -5.12 4.58 -13.45
N LEU A 2 -4.89 5.15 -12.26
CA LEU A 2 -5.60 6.37 -11.82
C LEU A 2 -4.91 7.60 -12.43
N GLY A 3 -5.69 8.60 -12.84
CA GLY A 3 -5.16 9.93 -13.20
C GLY A 3 -4.62 10.66 -11.96
N LYS A 4 -3.90 11.77 -12.15
CA LYS A 4 -3.24 12.50 -11.05
C LYS A 4 -4.21 12.96 -9.96
N GLU A 5 -5.30 13.60 -10.34
CA GLU A 5 -6.31 14.14 -9.42
C GLU A 5 -6.99 13.02 -8.64
N GLU A 6 -7.36 11.95 -9.35
CA GLU A 6 -7.96 10.76 -8.75
C GLU A 6 -6.98 10.06 -7.79
N PHE A 7 -5.72 9.93 -8.21
CA PHE A 7 -4.66 9.33 -7.40
C PHE A 7 -4.47 10.10 -6.09
N ILE A 8 -4.34 11.43 -6.16
CA ILE A 8 -4.17 12.27 -4.96
C ILE A 8 -5.38 12.14 -4.04
N ARG A 9 -6.60 12.17 -4.62
CA ARG A 9 -7.83 12.03 -3.85
C ARG A 9 -7.91 10.68 -3.15
N VAL A 10 -7.70 9.59 -3.87
CA VAL A 10 -7.83 8.23 -3.34
C VAL A 10 -6.71 7.92 -2.36
N PHE A 11 -5.45 8.11 -2.77
CA PHE A 11 -4.28 7.77 -1.95
C PHE A 11 -4.21 8.62 -0.67
N GLY A 12 -4.59 9.90 -0.75
CA GLY A 12 -4.67 10.77 0.42
C GLY A 12 -5.86 10.48 1.34
N SER A 13 -6.91 9.82 0.84
CA SER A 13 -8.12 9.58 1.64
C SER A 13 -7.97 8.52 2.71
N PHE A 14 -7.01 7.59 2.59
CA PHE A 14 -6.95 6.41 3.47
C PHE A 14 -6.47 6.71 4.90
N SER A 15 -5.80 7.84 5.13
CA SER A 15 -5.30 8.26 6.46
C SER A 15 -4.56 7.12 7.20
N LEU A 16 -3.69 6.38 6.48
CA LEU A 16 -3.02 5.19 7.00
C LEU A 16 -2.11 5.50 8.20
N ASP A 17 -1.54 6.69 8.25
CA ASP A 17 -0.77 7.22 9.37
C ASP A 17 -1.60 7.35 10.66
N GLN A 18 -2.88 7.71 10.53
CA GLN A 18 -3.81 7.75 11.66
C GLN A 18 -4.31 6.35 12.02
N ALA A 19 -4.66 5.55 11.01
CA ALA A 19 -5.17 4.20 11.20
C ALA A 19 -4.13 3.27 11.85
N MET A 20 -2.86 3.45 11.50
CA MET A 20 -1.73 2.61 11.94
C MET A 20 -0.50 3.46 12.27
N PRO A 21 -0.49 4.18 13.41
CA PRO A 21 0.60 5.09 13.78
C PRO A 21 1.97 4.43 13.96
N ASP A 22 1.98 3.11 14.20
CA ASP A 22 3.19 2.29 14.32
C ASP A 22 3.61 1.63 12.99
N LEU A 23 2.95 1.95 11.87
CA LEU A 23 3.24 1.38 10.56
C LEU A 23 4.70 1.60 10.19
N LYS A 24 5.40 0.48 9.96
CA LYS A 24 6.75 0.45 9.39
C LYS A 24 6.68 -0.22 8.04
N GLU A 25 7.06 0.53 7.01
CA GLU A 25 7.09 0.05 5.63
C GLU A 25 8.23 -0.93 5.36
N ASN A 26 9.33 -0.80 6.10
CA ASN A 26 10.53 -1.64 5.99
C ASN A 26 11.02 -1.73 4.53
N TYR A 27 11.43 -0.60 3.95
CA TYR A 27 11.91 -0.55 2.56
C TYR A 27 13.35 -1.07 2.43
N TRP A 28 13.65 -1.77 1.33
CA TRP A 28 15.03 -2.12 0.95
C TRP A 28 15.20 -2.29 -0.56
N GLY A 29 16.46 -2.42 -1.00
CA GLY A 29 16.80 -2.83 -2.36
C GLY A 29 16.48 -1.79 -3.43
N PHE A 30 16.64 -0.51 -3.11
CA PHE A 30 16.50 0.55 -4.12
C PHE A 30 17.51 0.35 -5.24
N THR A 31 17.03 0.22 -6.47
CA THR A 31 17.86 0.06 -7.67
C THR A 31 17.23 0.77 -8.86
N VAL A 32 18.06 1.38 -9.71
CA VAL A 32 17.62 1.89 -11.01
C VAL A 32 17.36 0.69 -11.93
N ASP A 33 16.31 0.77 -12.74
CA ASP A 33 16.05 -0.24 -13.77
C ASP A 33 17.13 -0.16 -14.87
N PRO A 34 17.75 -1.30 -15.25
CA PRO A 34 18.83 -1.31 -16.24
C PRO A 34 18.37 -1.01 -17.68
N LEU A 35 17.08 -1.10 -17.97
CA LEU A 35 16.49 -0.88 -19.29
C LEU A 35 15.63 0.40 -19.34
N GLU A 36 15.11 0.85 -18.21
CA GLU A 36 14.31 2.07 -18.07
C GLU A 36 14.96 3.02 -17.04
N PRO A 37 15.98 3.81 -17.41
CA PRO A 37 16.86 4.50 -16.47
C PRO A 37 16.16 5.58 -15.62
N ASN A 38 14.94 5.98 -15.96
CA ASN A 38 14.11 6.87 -15.17
C ASN A 38 13.18 6.14 -14.18
N ARG A 39 13.29 4.81 -14.07
CA ARG A 39 12.59 3.98 -13.09
C ARG A 39 13.50 3.57 -11.95
N VAL A 40 12.98 3.66 -10.73
CA VAL A 40 13.58 3.06 -9.53
C VAL A 40 12.66 1.97 -9.01
N TRP A 41 13.21 0.78 -8.80
CA TRP A 41 12.58 -0.34 -8.10
C TRP A 41 13.00 -0.38 -6.64
N TRP A 42 12.10 -0.83 -5.77
CA TRP A 42 12.42 -1.22 -4.40
C TRP A 42 11.41 -2.24 -3.89
N TRP A 43 11.71 -2.82 -2.74
CA TRP A 43 10.80 -3.71 -2.03
C TRP A 43 10.37 -3.12 -0.69
N SER A 44 9.19 -3.52 -0.21
CA SER A 44 8.71 -3.27 1.15
C SER A 44 8.25 -4.54 1.83
N ARG A 45 8.22 -4.53 3.16
CA ARG A 45 7.55 -5.57 3.96
C ARG A 45 6.82 -4.89 5.11
N PRO A 46 5.67 -4.28 4.83
CA PRO A 46 5.00 -3.44 5.81
C PRO A 46 4.48 -4.24 7.01
N SER A 47 4.50 -3.61 8.18
CA SER A 47 3.81 -4.12 9.37
C SER A 47 3.40 -2.99 10.29
N GLY A 48 2.23 -3.10 10.91
CA GLY A 48 1.75 -2.18 11.94
C GLY A 48 0.47 -2.69 12.57
N THR A 49 -0.13 -1.90 13.45
CA THR A 49 -1.30 -2.27 14.24
C THR A 49 -2.44 -1.29 13.96
N HIS A 50 -3.62 -1.80 13.63
CA HIS A 50 -4.80 -0.96 13.36
C HIS A 50 -5.41 -0.42 14.67
N THR A 51 -4.85 0.67 15.18
CA THR A 51 -5.22 1.30 16.46
C THR A 51 -5.98 2.62 16.31
N GLY A 52 -6.00 3.21 15.12
CA GLY A 52 -6.81 4.39 14.81
C GLY A 52 -7.93 4.10 13.81
N PRO A 53 -8.77 5.10 13.51
CA PRO A 53 -9.83 4.96 12.50
C PRO A 53 -9.22 4.86 11.10
N LEU A 54 -9.66 3.87 10.31
CA LEU A 54 -9.31 3.74 8.89
C LEU A 54 -10.43 4.36 8.04
N MET A 55 -10.05 5.33 7.21
CA MET A 55 -10.93 5.91 6.20
C MET A 55 -10.87 5.04 4.94
N PHE A 56 -12.01 4.57 4.45
CA PHE A 56 -12.01 3.70 3.27
C PHE A 56 -13.24 3.90 2.40
N PRO A 57 -13.05 4.35 1.15
CA PRO A 57 -13.49 5.66 0.65
C PRO A 57 -14.66 6.34 1.42
N PRO A 58 -14.67 7.67 1.55
CA PRO A 58 -15.71 8.39 2.30
C PRO A 58 -17.15 8.01 1.87
N PRO A 59 -18.11 7.92 2.80
CA PRO A 59 -18.03 8.29 4.22
C PRO A 59 -17.67 7.14 5.17
N THR A 60 -17.22 5.99 4.68
CA THR A 60 -17.02 4.82 5.53
C THR A 60 -15.77 4.98 6.42
N VAL A 61 -16.01 4.90 7.73
CA VAL A 61 -14.98 4.87 8.78
C VAL A 61 -14.98 3.50 9.43
N ILE A 62 -13.84 2.84 9.40
CA ILE A 62 -13.66 1.55 10.05
C ILE A 62 -13.03 1.81 11.43
N PRO A 63 -13.68 1.42 12.54
CA PRO A 63 -13.13 1.61 13.88
C PRO A 63 -11.88 0.74 14.09
N PRO A 64 -10.98 1.15 15.00
CA PRO A 64 -9.76 0.40 15.28
C PRO A 64 -10.09 -1.02 15.73
N THR A 65 -9.32 -1.99 15.24
CA THR A 65 -9.55 -3.42 15.52
C THR A 65 -8.49 -4.02 16.44
N GLY A 66 -7.37 -3.30 16.67
CA GLY A 66 -6.23 -3.81 17.44
C GLY A 66 -5.45 -4.93 16.74
N ILE A 67 -5.81 -5.27 15.50
CA ILE A 67 -5.16 -6.33 14.74
C ILE A 67 -3.81 -5.83 14.24
N LYS A 68 -2.76 -6.60 14.51
CA LYS A 68 -1.45 -6.42 13.88
C LYS A 68 -1.53 -6.95 12.45
N VAL A 69 -1.29 -6.09 11.49
CA VAL A 69 -1.30 -6.38 10.06
C VAL A 69 0.13 -6.62 9.61
N GLN A 70 0.34 -7.71 8.88
CA GLN A 70 1.62 -8.14 8.37
C GLN A 70 1.46 -8.42 6.88
N TRP A 71 2.01 -7.53 6.06
CA TRP A 71 1.99 -7.72 4.63
C TRP A 71 3.09 -8.68 4.18
N PRO A 72 2.90 -9.35 3.04
CA PRO A 72 3.99 -10.03 2.37
C PRO A 72 5.02 -9.02 1.85
N VAL A 73 6.16 -9.54 1.38
CA VAL A 73 7.10 -8.72 0.60
C VAL A 73 6.37 -8.18 -0.62
N GLN A 74 6.58 -6.91 -0.95
CA GLN A 74 5.95 -6.24 -2.08
C GLN A 74 6.99 -5.59 -2.97
N ALA A 75 6.83 -5.74 -4.28
CA ALA A 75 7.59 -4.98 -5.27
C ALA A 75 6.91 -3.64 -5.54
N GLN A 76 7.73 -2.61 -5.69
CA GLN A 76 7.29 -1.24 -5.89
C GLN A 76 8.20 -0.52 -6.90
N SER A 77 7.66 0.47 -7.60
CA SER A 77 8.45 1.29 -8.53
C SER A 77 7.93 2.71 -8.67
N MET A 78 8.82 3.62 -9.04
CA MET A 78 8.55 5.02 -9.36
C MET A 78 9.21 5.38 -10.68
N LEU A 79 8.52 6.18 -11.49
CA LEU A 79 9.10 6.82 -12.67
C LEU A 79 9.23 8.33 -12.46
N PHE A 80 10.35 8.88 -12.91
CA PHE A 80 10.68 10.29 -12.78
C PHE A 80 10.79 10.97 -14.16
N ASN A 81 10.36 12.22 -14.25
CA ASN A 81 10.59 13.07 -15.42
C ASN A 81 11.97 13.75 -15.35
N GLU A 82 12.35 14.47 -16.41
CA GLU A 82 13.64 15.18 -16.49
C GLU A 82 13.83 16.25 -15.38
N ALA A 83 12.74 16.77 -14.82
CA ALA A 83 12.76 17.69 -13.69
C ALA A 83 12.88 16.98 -12.31
N GLY A 84 13.01 15.66 -12.29
CA GLY A 84 13.10 14.86 -11.07
C GLY A 84 11.77 14.64 -10.35
N GLN A 85 10.63 14.89 -10.99
CA GLN A 85 9.30 14.71 -10.39
C GLN A 85 8.78 13.31 -10.67
N CYS A 86 8.24 12.64 -9.64
CA CYS A 86 7.57 11.35 -9.80
C CYS A 86 6.24 11.53 -10.53
N TYR A 87 6.06 10.88 -11.68
CA TYR A 87 4.81 10.93 -12.46
C TYR A 87 4.06 9.61 -12.49
N GLN A 88 4.67 8.53 -12.02
CA GLN A 88 4.00 7.23 -11.87
C GLN A 88 4.52 6.53 -10.61
N LEU A 89 3.58 6.04 -9.80
CA LEU A 89 3.83 5.22 -8.63
C LEU A 89 3.15 3.86 -8.81
N THR A 90 3.90 2.79 -8.58
CA THR A 90 3.40 1.41 -8.58
C THR A 90 3.75 0.80 -7.24
N VAL A 91 2.74 0.42 -6.45
CA VAL A 91 2.90 -0.07 -5.08
C VAL A 91 1.94 -1.22 -4.83
N GLY A 92 2.26 -2.05 -3.84
CA GLY A 92 1.34 -3.06 -3.36
C GLY A 92 1.33 -4.38 -4.14
N TYR A 93 2.35 -4.68 -4.97
CA TYR A 93 2.44 -5.93 -5.74
C TYR A 93 3.09 -7.04 -4.91
N PRO A 94 2.34 -8.03 -4.39
CA PRO A 94 2.87 -9.04 -3.48
C PRO A 94 3.79 -10.04 -4.19
N CYS A 95 4.96 -10.30 -3.62
CA CYS A 95 5.94 -11.25 -4.15
C CYS A 95 5.71 -12.69 -3.65
N ASP A 96 5.14 -12.86 -2.47
CA ASP A 96 4.80 -14.17 -1.88
C ASP A 96 3.47 -14.07 -1.13
N ARG A 97 2.45 -14.77 -1.62
CA ARG A 97 1.08 -14.70 -1.08
C ARG A 97 0.89 -15.47 0.24
N GLN A 98 1.84 -16.32 0.63
CA GLN A 98 1.74 -17.15 1.83
C GLN A 98 2.24 -16.43 3.10
N ILE A 99 2.93 -15.29 2.94
CA ILE A 99 3.51 -14.55 4.05
C ILE A 99 2.50 -13.57 4.62
N GLY A 100 2.42 -13.53 5.96
CA GLY A 100 1.63 -12.54 6.69
C GLY A 100 0.15 -12.94 6.83
N ASN A 101 -0.71 -11.96 7.05
CA ASN A 101 -2.14 -12.19 7.34
C ASN A 101 -3.08 -11.42 6.40
N THR A 102 -2.55 -10.91 5.28
CA THR A 102 -3.32 -10.11 4.32
C THR A 102 -3.95 -10.93 3.19
N GLY A 103 -3.96 -12.27 3.29
CA GLY A 103 -4.46 -13.15 2.23
C GLY A 103 -3.67 -13.04 0.93
N GLY A 104 -2.40 -12.64 1.02
CA GLY A 104 -1.55 -12.36 -0.14
C GLY A 104 -1.95 -11.12 -0.92
N LEU A 105 -2.78 -10.22 -0.35
CA LEU A 105 -3.12 -8.94 -0.92
C LEU A 105 -2.16 -7.85 -0.43
N GLY A 106 -1.95 -6.85 -1.28
CA GLY A 106 -1.12 -5.70 -0.99
C GLY A 106 -1.89 -4.42 -0.68
N ALA A 107 -1.16 -3.38 -0.26
CA ALA A 107 -1.71 -2.05 -0.02
C ALA A 107 -2.94 -2.10 0.92
N VAL A 108 -3.90 -1.19 0.71
CA VAL A 108 -5.10 -1.07 1.55
C VAL A 108 -6.02 -2.29 1.49
N PHE A 109 -6.02 -3.06 0.39
CA PHE A 109 -6.81 -4.28 0.30
C PHE A 109 -6.28 -5.38 1.23
N GLY A 110 -4.96 -5.47 1.37
CA GLY A 110 -4.34 -6.35 2.35
C GLY A 110 -4.71 -5.99 3.79
N LEU A 111 -4.75 -4.69 4.10
CA LEU A 111 -5.24 -4.18 5.38
C LEU A 111 -6.68 -4.67 5.64
N LEU A 112 -7.61 -4.38 4.73
CA LEU A 112 -9.02 -4.76 4.87
C LEU A 112 -9.21 -6.26 5.11
N HIS A 113 -8.50 -7.09 4.34
CA HIS A 113 -8.54 -8.53 4.49
C HIS A 113 -8.05 -8.96 5.88
N ALA A 114 -6.91 -8.44 6.33
CA ALA A 114 -6.35 -8.76 7.66
C ALA A 114 -7.29 -8.35 8.81
N ILE A 115 -7.99 -7.21 8.67
CA ILE A 115 -8.96 -6.73 9.67
C ILE A 115 -10.38 -7.28 9.47
N LYS A 116 -10.56 -8.26 8.59
CA LYS A 116 -11.83 -8.96 8.31
C LYS A 116 -12.94 -8.02 7.86
N LYS A 117 -12.61 -7.07 6.98
CA LYS A 117 -13.57 -6.15 6.35
C LYS A 117 -13.75 -6.50 4.88
N PRO A 118 -14.96 -6.31 4.33
CA PRO A 118 -15.23 -6.66 2.94
C PRO A 118 -14.35 -5.84 1.99
N LEU A 119 -13.86 -6.49 0.95
CA LEU A 119 -13.21 -5.83 -0.17
C LEU A 119 -14.27 -5.13 -1.04
N PRO A 120 -13.92 -4.04 -1.75
CA PRO A 120 -14.85 -3.36 -2.66
C PRO A 120 -15.15 -4.14 -3.95
N PHE A 121 -14.62 -5.36 -4.07
CA PHE A 121 -14.83 -6.28 -5.18
C PHE A 121 -15.00 -7.71 -4.65
N LYS A 122 -15.60 -8.60 -5.44
CA LYS A 122 -15.70 -10.01 -5.08
C LYS A 122 -14.31 -10.66 -5.11
N GLU A 123 -13.97 -11.38 -4.06
CA GLU A 123 -12.78 -12.25 -4.05
C GLU A 123 -12.94 -13.30 -5.17
N ALA A 124 -11.86 -13.52 -5.93
CA ALA A 124 -11.79 -14.44 -7.07
C ALA A 124 -11.14 -15.77 -6.67
#